data_AF-A0A4U1Z8U0-F1
#
_entry.id   AF-A0A4U1Z8U0-F1
#
_cell.length_a   1.000
_cell.length_b   1.000
_cell.length_c   1.000
_cell.angle_alpha   90.00
_cell.angle_beta   90.00
_cell.angle_gamma   90.00
#
_symmetry.space_group_name_H-M   'P 1'
#
loop_
_entity.id
_entity.type
_entity.pdbx_description
1 polymer ?
#
loop_
_entity_poly.entity_id
_entity_poly.type
_entity_poly.pdbx_seq_one_letter_code
_entity_poly.pdbx_strand_id
1 'polypeptide(L)'
;MLLKTYEEIKSASLLKWLSIVSDLATILGVSVATLVAGPFLGNLSGLGFDTAEFLWAVFFYFVYILALVGSSLFFIRLTVNYFKNSIFSGAISLSVLVLSWAIWFSFSDSLESYFGTLTGSRYMLVAKPQLAIDKFENIEIKEEGSSTFIKGKVALNSGYVPSDYVVSLYSMNTDTGEYEYRYVGLNKTSSNINADGWFSLPKVKVDSQGLQKSYLAIYRLSDEGKYMGTVFPNKLTQVPSASMERLGAVVERLDKWLTNN
;
A
#
# COMPACT_ATOMS: atom_id res chain seq x y z
N MET A 1 -9.06 18.04 18.22
CA MET A 1 -9.65 16.97 19.04
C MET A 1 -8.92 15.65 18.83
N LEU A 2 -8.87 15.12 17.59
CA LEU A 2 -8.17 13.87 17.24
C LEU A 2 -6.67 13.79 17.61
N LEU A 3 -5.90 14.88 17.42
CA LEU A 3 -4.47 14.95 17.80
C LEU A 3 -4.24 14.81 19.31
N LYS A 4 -5.15 15.35 20.13
CA LYS A 4 -5.10 15.28 21.59
C LYS A 4 -5.39 13.85 22.08
N THR A 5 -6.34 13.18 21.43
CA THR A 5 -6.68 11.78 21.68
C THR A 5 -5.54 10.84 21.32
N TYR A 6 -4.79 11.12 20.25
CA TYR A 6 -3.63 10.32 19.84
C TYR A 6 -2.47 10.37 20.86
N GLU A 7 -2.13 11.56 21.37
CA GLU A 7 -1.09 11.71 22.41
C GLU A 7 -1.51 11.12 23.75
N GLU A 8 -2.79 11.22 24.12
CA GLU A 8 -3.34 10.57 25.32
C GLU A 8 -3.32 9.03 25.21
N ILE A 9 -3.59 8.47 24.04
CA ILE A 9 -3.53 7.01 23.80
C ILE A 9 -2.10 6.47 23.95
N LYS A 10 -1.10 7.24 23.51
CA LYS A 10 0.31 6.84 23.56
C LYS A 10 0.91 6.87 24.98
N SER A 11 0.32 7.65 25.88
CA SER A 11 0.77 7.86 27.26
C SER A 11 -0.15 7.25 28.33
N ALA A 12 -1.28 6.64 27.94
CA ALA A 12 -2.26 6.07 28.85
C ALA A 12 -1.82 4.73 29.45
N SER A 13 -2.26 4.46 30.69
CA SER A 13 -2.18 3.12 31.29
C SER A 13 -3.03 2.13 30.51
N LEU A 14 -2.65 0.85 30.54
CA LEU A 14 -3.31 -0.23 29.79
C LEU A 14 -4.85 -0.24 29.97
N LEU A 15 -5.32 0.05 31.19
CA LEU A 15 -6.73 0.11 31.54
C LEU A 15 -7.47 1.28 30.85
N LYS A 16 -6.82 2.45 30.81
CA LYS A 16 -7.39 3.66 30.19
C LYS A 16 -7.38 3.54 28.66
N TRP A 17 -6.38 2.89 28.11
CA TRP A 17 -6.34 2.51 26.69
C TRP A 17 -7.50 1.57 26.34
N LEU A 18 -7.72 0.52 27.14
CA LEU A 18 -8.84 -0.41 26.92
C LEU A 18 -10.21 0.28 27.01
N SER A 19 -10.37 1.22 27.93
CA SER A 19 -11.60 2.03 28.06
C SER A 19 -11.85 2.86 26.80
N ILE A 20 -10.83 3.57 26.29
CA ILE A 20 -10.94 4.40 25.08
C ILE A 20 -11.27 3.53 23.86
N VAL A 21 -10.61 2.37 23.72
CA VAL A 21 -10.87 1.42 22.64
C VAL A 21 -12.26 0.80 22.76
N SER A 22 -12.74 0.52 23.97
CA SER A 22 -14.09 0.02 24.21
C SER A 22 -15.18 1.04 23.87
N ASP A 23 -14.96 2.31 24.21
CA ASP A 23 -15.88 3.40 23.87
C ASP A 23 -15.91 3.61 22.34
N LEU A 24 -14.75 3.59 21.69
CA LEU A 24 -14.64 3.63 20.22
C LEU A 24 -15.32 2.43 19.55
N ALA A 25 -15.10 1.22 20.05
CA ALA A 25 -15.75 0.00 19.56
C ALA A 25 -17.27 0.12 19.60
N THR A 26 -17.79 0.61 20.73
CA THR A 26 -19.22 0.79 20.97
C THR A 26 -19.82 1.83 20.02
N ILE A 27 -19.13 2.96 19.81
CA ILE A 27 -19.58 4.02 18.87
C ILE A 27 -19.56 3.53 17.42
N LEU A 28 -18.54 2.76 17.05
CA LEU A 28 -18.35 2.25 15.68
C LEU A 28 -19.18 0.98 15.39
N GLY A 29 -19.84 0.41 16.39
CA GLY A 29 -20.63 -0.82 16.26
C GLY A 29 -19.78 -2.07 15.99
N VAL A 30 -18.49 -2.03 16.34
CA VAL A 30 -17.55 -3.14 16.16
C VAL A 30 -17.28 -3.80 17.51
N SER A 31 -17.11 -5.12 17.54
CA SER A 31 -16.75 -5.79 18.79
C SER A 31 -15.38 -5.31 19.31
N VAL A 32 -15.29 -5.06 20.62
CA VAL A 32 -14.02 -4.77 21.32
C VAL A 32 -13.01 -5.88 21.05
N ALA A 33 -13.48 -7.13 20.91
CA ALA A 33 -12.63 -8.26 20.55
C ALA A 33 -12.00 -8.08 19.18
N THR A 34 -12.70 -7.53 18.19
CA THR A 34 -12.13 -7.24 16.86
C THR A 34 -11.08 -6.13 16.92
N LEU A 35 -11.29 -5.13 17.79
CA LEU A 35 -10.36 -4.02 18.02
C LEU A 35 -9.11 -4.38 18.81
N VAL A 36 -9.20 -5.39 19.67
CA VAL A 36 -8.07 -5.90 20.47
C VAL A 36 -7.38 -7.09 19.77
N ALA A 37 -8.13 -7.93 19.06
CA ALA A 37 -7.57 -9.09 18.35
C ALA A 37 -6.86 -8.70 17.06
N GLY A 38 -7.25 -7.63 16.36
CA GLY A 38 -6.52 -7.12 15.21
C GLY A 38 -5.03 -6.89 15.53
N PRO A 39 -4.70 -6.07 16.55
CA PRO A 39 -3.31 -5.82 16.95
C PRO A 39 -2.56 -7.08 17.34
N PHE A 40 -3.27 -7.99 18.02
CA PHE A 40 -2.72 -9.24 18.50
C PHE A 40 -2.42 -10.22 17.35
N LEU A 41 -3.34 -10.33 16.38
CA LEU A 41 -3.18 -11.14 15.17
C LEU A 41 -2.12 -10.57 14.23
N GLY A 42 -2.01 -9.24 14.11
CA GLY A 42 -0.94 -8.59 13.35
C GLY A 42 0.43 -8.92 13.92
N ASN A 43 0.60 -8.80 15.25
CA ASN A 43 1.84 -9.20 15.91
C ASN A 43 2.14 -10.70 15.81
N LEU A 44 1.12 -11.57 15.89
CA LEU A 44 1.29 -13.03 15.76
C LEU A 44 1.56 -13.49 14.32
N SER A 45 1.02 -12.79 13.32
CA SER A 45 1.20 -13.09 11.89
C SER A 45 2.43 -12.42 11.28
N GLY A 46 3.14 -11.58 12.04
CA GLY A 46 4.26 -10.78 11.53
C GLY A 46 3.84 -9.64 10.59
N LEU A 47 2.55 -9.48 10.33
CA LEU A 47 2.00 -8.36 9.57
C LEU A 47 2.08 -7.10 10.45
N GLY A 48 3.03 -6.23 10.13
CA GLY A 48 3.27 -4.99 10.87
C GLY A 48 1.99 -4.22 11.09
N PHE A 49 1.60 -4.08 12.35
CA PHE A 49 0.29 -3.59 12.74
C PHE A 49 0.39 -2.18 13.31
N ASP A 50 -0.44 -1.25 12.80
CA ASP A 50 -0.58 0.09 13.35
C ASP A 50 -2.02 0.36 13.79
N THR A 51 -2.21 0.48 15.10
CA THR A 51 -3.52 0.72 15.71
C THR A 51 -4.15 2.02 15.21
N ALA A 52 -3.36 3.04 14.92
CA ALA A 52 -3.89 4.32 14.47
C ALA A 52 -4.51 4.20 13.07
N GLU A 53 -3.84 3.47 12.18
CA GLU A 53 -4.33 3.19 10.83
C GLU A 53 -5.56 2.27 10.87
N PHE A 54 -5.65 1.36 11.84
CA PHE A 54 -6.87 0.59 12.04
C PHE A 54 -8.07 1.47 12.31
N LEU A 55 -7.92 2.34 13.31
CA LEU A 55 -9.02 3.12 13.84
C LEU A 55 -9.51 4.06 12.75
N TRP A 56 -8.59 4.57 11.92
CA TRP A 56 -8.93 5.29 10.70
C TRP A 56 -9.70 4.46 9.69
N ALA A 57 -9.26 3.24 9.39
CA ALA A 57 -9.96 2.35 8.47
C ALA A 57 -11.39 2.04 8.97
N VAL A 58 -11.54 1.64 10.22
CA VAL A 58 -12.85 1.33 10.83
C VAL A 58 -13.75 2.56 10.84
N PHE A 59 -13.23 3.72 11.26
CA PHE A 59 -13.97 4.98 11.25
C PHE A 59 -14.46 5.34 9.85
N PHE A 60 -13.60 5.16 8.84
CA PHE A 60 -13.96 5.43 7.46
C PHE A 60 -15.06 4.49 6.95
N TYR A 61 -14.93 3.18 7.16
CA TYR A 61 -15.98 2.22 6.82
C TYR A 61 -17.31 2.55 7.51
N PHE A 62 -17.26 2.96 8.76
CA PHE A 62 -18.44 3.41 9.49
C PHE A 62 -19.10 4.63 8.83
N VAL A 63 -18.33 5.65 8.46
CA VAL A 63 -18.85 6.83 7.73
C VAL A 63 -19.41 6.44 6.36
N TYR A 64 -18.74 5.53 5.64
CA TYR A 64 -19.18 5.04 4.33
C TYR A 64 -20.50 4.28 4.42
N ILE A 65 -20.64 3.36 5.37
CA ILE A 65 -21.88 2.63 5.64
C ILE A 65 -22.99 3.60 6.05
N LEU A 66 -22.69 4.57 6.92
CA LEU A 66 -23.67 5.59 7.30
C LEU A 66 -24.14 6.43 6.11
N ALA A 67 -23.24 6.81 5.21
CA ALA A 67 -23.59 7.55 4.00
C ALA A 67 -24.46 6.71 3.05
N LEU A 68 -24.14 5.43 2.87
CA LEU A 68 -24.93 4.50 2.06
C LEU A 68 -26.34 4.27 2.66
N VAL A 69 -26.42 3.97 3.95
CA VAL A 69 -27.70 3.74 4.63
C VAL A 69 -28.53 5.03 4.66
N GLY A 70 -27.90 6.17 4.99
CA GLY A 70 -28.56 7.47 5.04
C GLY A 70 -29.10 7.91 3.68
N SER A 71 -28.29 7.80 2.63
CA SER A 71 -28.73 8.12 1.26
C SER A 71 -29.83 7.17 0.79
N SER A 72 -29.69 5.86 1.05
CA SER A 72 -30.72 4.87 0.69
C SER A 72 -32.06 5.17 1.38
N LEU A 73 -32.06 5.45 2.67
CA LEU A 73 -33.27 5.82 3.41
C LEU A 73 -33.90 7.11 2.88
N PHE A 74 -33.09 8.11 2.53
CA PHE A 74 -33.56 9.37 1.94
C PHE A 74 -34.24 9.13 0.59
N PHE A 75 -33.59 8.40 -0.32
CA PHE A 75 -34.14 8.09 -1.64
C PHE A 75 -35.37 7.18 -1.57
N ILE A 76 -35.39 6.17 -0.68
CA ILE A 76 -36.58 5.33 -0.45
C ILE A 76 -37.76 6.20 0.00
N ARG A 77 -37.55 7.15 0.94
CA ARG A 77 -38.60 8.06 1.38
C ARG A 77 -39.11 8.95 0.24
N LEU A 78 -38.22 9.48 -0.60
CA LEU A 78 -38.60 10.23 -1.80
C LEU A 78 -39.43 9.37 -2.74
N THR A 79 -38.98 8.16 -3.03
CA THR A 79 -39.68 7.23 -3.92
C THR A 79 -41.07 6.90 -3.42
N VAL A 80 -41.22 6.56 -2.13
CA VAL A 80 -42.54 6.30 -1.53
C VAL A 80 -43.46 7.51 -1.62
N ASN A 81 -42.95 8.71 -1.38
CA ASN A 81 -43.74 9.94 -1.47
C ASN A 81 -44.15 10.27 -2.91
N TYR A 82 -43.29 10.03 -3.89
CA TYR A 82 -43.62 10.25 -5.30
C TYR A 82 -44.60 9.22 -5.84
N PHE A 83 -44.46 7.93 -5.48
CA PHE A 83 -45.44 6.89 -5.83
C PHE A 83 -46.84 7.19 -5.30
N LYS A 84 -46.96 7.83 -4.13
CA LYS A 84 -48.25 8.30 -3.61
C LYS A 84 -48.89 9.39 -4.48
N ASN A 85 -48.09 10.20 -5.16
CA ASN A 85 -48.58 11.34 -5.95
C ASN A 85 -48.74 11.04 -7.45
N SER A 86 -47.89 10.19 -8.02
CA SER A 86 -48.00 9.73 -9.42
C SER A 86 -47.15 8.50 -9.66
N ILE A 87 -47.70 7.52 -10.38
CA ILE A 87 -46.99 6.28 -10.75
C ILE A 87 -45.77 6.61 -11.64
N PHE A 88 -45.89 7.60 -12.52
CA PHE A 88 -44.81 7.98 -13.43
C PHE A 88 -43.64 8.64 -12.68
N SER A 89 -43.92 9.55 -11.73
CA SER A 89 -42.86 10.16 -10.91
C SER A 89 -42.25 9.15 -9.93
N GLY A 90 -43.06 8.24 -9.39
CA GLY A 90 -42.60 7.09 -8.61
C GLY A 90 -41.60 6.23 -9.38
N ALA A 91 -41.92 5.82 -10.61
CA ALA A 91 -41.05 5.01 -11.45
C ALA A 91 -39.72 5.70 -11.80
N ILE A 92 -39.74 7.03 -12.05
CA ILE A 92 -38.52 7.81 -12.27
C ILE A 92 -37.65 7.81 -11.02
N SER A 93 -38.23 8.07 -9.84
CA SER A 93 -37.47 8.10 -8.59
C SER A 93 -36.87 6.73 -8.21
N LEU A 94 -37.58 5.64 -8.50
CA LEU A 94 -37.07 4.28 -8.29
C LEU A 94 -35.90 3.99 -9.23
N SER A 95 -36.00 4.40 -10.50
CA SER A 95 -34.91 4.27 -11.47
C SER A 95 -33.67 5.05 -11.03
N VAL A 96 -33.85 6.25 -10.48
CA VAL A 96 -32.75 7.06 -9.91
C VAL A 96 -32.11 6.39 -8.69
N LEU A 97 -32.90 5.77 -7.81
CA LEU A 97 -32.36 4.99 -6.67
C LEU A 97 -31.51 3.81 -7.16
N VAL A 98 -32.02 3.01 -8.11
CA VAL A 98 -31.30 1.86 -8.66
C VAL A 98 -30.02 2.30 -9.37
N LEU A 99 -30.06 3.37 -10.16
CA LEU A 99 -28.88 3.95 -10.80
C LEU A 99 -27.86 4.46 -9.77
N SER A 100 -28.32 5.10 -8.70
CA SER A 100 -27.44 5.59 -7.63
C SER A 100 -26.73 4.43 -6.91
N TRP A 101 -27.43 3.31 -6.67
CA TRP A 101 -26.81 2.10 -6.14
C TRP A 101 -25.82 1.48 -7.13
N ALA A 102 -26.17 1.37 -8.41
CA ALA A 102 -25.26 0.83 -9.43
C ALA A 102 -23.97 1.65 -9.54
N ILE A 103 -24.09 2.98 -9.51
CA ILE A 103 -22.93 3.90 -9.44
C ILE A 103 -22.14 3.62 -8.16
N TRP A 104 -22.79 3.59 -7.00
CA TRP A 104 -22.12 3.39 -5.71
C TRP A 104 -21.32 2.08 -5.64
N PHE A 105 -21.90 0.97 -6.11
CA PHE A 105 -21.21 -0.33 -6.19
C PHE A 105 -20.13 -0.36 -7.28
N SER A 106 -20.28 0.40 -8.36
CA SER A 106 -19.20 0.53 -9.35
C SER A 106 -18.00 1.32 -8.81
N PHE A 107 -18.24 2.20 -7.83
CA PHE A 107 -17.21 2.99 -7.18
C PHE A 107 -16.62 2.31 -5.93
N SER A 108 -17.23 1.26 -5.36
CA SER A 108 -16.70 0.60 -4.15
C SER A 108 -15.31 0.02 -4.36
N ASP A 109 -15.08 -0.67 -5.47
CA ASP A 109 -13.78 -1.29 -5.79
C ASP A 109 -12.68 -0.23 -5.96
N SER A 110 -13.05 0.91 -6.56
CA SER A 110 -12.14 2.05 -6.70
C SER A 110 -11.88 2.75 -5.38
N LEU A 111 -12.86 2.81 -4.47
CA LEU A 111 -12.69 3.38 -3.14
C LEU A 111 -11.77 2.51 -2.28
N GLU A 112 -11.90 1.18 -2.32
CA GLU A 112 -10.96 0.29 -1.60
C GLU A 112 -9.51 0.51 -2.04
N SER A 113 -9.27 0.60 -3.36
CA SER A 113 -7.94 0.91 -3.90
C SER A 113 -7.46 2.32 -3.50
N TYR A 114 -8.34 3.32 -3.59
CA TYR A 114 -8.02 4.71 -3.28
C TYR A 114 -7.76 4.94 -1.78
N PHE A 115 -8.53 4.28 -0.90
CA PHE A 115 -8.32 4.30 0.55
C PHE A 115 -7.11 3.48 0.96
N GLY A 116 -6.91 2.32 0.33
CA GLY A 116 -5.69 1.54 0.50
C GLY A 116 -4.43 2.39 0.26
N THR A 117 -4.53 3.29 -0.73
CA THR A 117 -3.49 4.26 -1.11
C THR A 117 -3.44 5.50 -0.19
N LEU A 118 -4.57 6.04 0.26
CA LEU A 118 -4.65 7.26 1.09
C LEU A 118 -4.28 7.05 2.56
N THR A 119 -4.66 5.92 3.14
CA THR A 119 -4.41 5.65 4.57
C THR A 119 -3.10 4.90 4.80
N GLY A 120 -2.26 4.73 3.75
CA GLY A 120 -1.03 3.94 3.83
C GLY A 120 -1.28 2.53 4.38
N SER A 121 -2.40 1.92 3.98
CA SER A 121 -3.19 0.95 4.73
C SER A 121 -2.45 -0.26 5.31
N ARG A 122 -1.77 -0.19 6.47
CA ARG A 122 -1.18 -1.38 7.13
C ARG A 122 -2.22 -2.44 7.49
N TYR A 123 -3.50 -2.07 7.53
CA TYR A 123 -4.61 -2.95 7.84
C TYR A 123 -5.17 -3.77 6.67
N MET A 124 -4.83 -3.38 5.45
CA MET A 124 -5.13 -4.12 4.22
C MET A 124 -3.87 -4.36 3.36
N LEU A 125 -2.68 -4.02 3.89
CA LEU A 125 -1.44 -4.05 3.14
C LEU A 125 -0.93 -5.48 3.01
N VAL A 126 -0.76 -5.87 1.76
CA VAL A 126 0.50 -6.35 1.20
C VAL A 126 1.60 -6.45 2.26
N ALA A 127 1.98 -7.68 2.58
CA ALA A 127 3.02 -7.97 3.56
C ALA A 127 4.33 -7.22 3.25
N LYS A 128 5.13 -6.95 4.27
CA LYS A 128 6.46 -6.36 4.04
C LYS A 128 7.25 -7.25 3.07
N PRO A 129 8.04 -6.68 2.14
CA PRO A 129 8.79 -7.47 1.17
C PRO A 129 9.62 -8.56 1.83
N GLN A 130 10.26 -8.27 2.97
CA GLN A 130 11.06 -9.24 3.75
C GLN A 130 10.29 -10.51 4.21
N LEU A 131 8.95 -10.47 4.25
CA LEU A 131 8.11 -11.62 4.61
C LEU A 131 7.53 -12.31 3.36
N ALA A 132 7.26 -11.53 2.31
CA ALA A 132 6.60 -12.01 1.11
C ALA A 132 7.54 -12.55 0.05
N ILE A 133 8.71 -11.93 -0.09
CA ILE A 133 9.72 -12.30 -1.08
C ILE A 133 10.64 -13.35 -0.48
N ASP A 134 10.70 -14.51 -1.12
CA ASP A 134 11.66 -15.56 -0.78
C ASP A 134 13.05 -15.20 -1.34
N LYS A 135 13.13 -14.96 -2.65
CA LYS A 135 14.40 -14.66 -3.34
C LYS A 135 14.22 -14.04 -4.71
N PHE A 136 15.30 -13.47 -5.24
CA PHE A 136 15.43 -13.14 -6.66
C PHE A 136 15.82 -14.38 -7.47
N GLU A 137 15.24 -14.51 -8.66
CA GLU A 137 15.49 -15.60 -9.61
C GLU A 137 15.80 -15.04 -11.00
N ASN A 138 16.70 -15.70 -11.73
CA ASN A 138 16.93 -15.46 -13.16
C ASN A 138 17.14 -13.98 -13.53
N ILE A 139 18.07 -13.31 -12.85
CA ILE A 139 18.44 -11.93 -13.21
C ILE A 139 19.35 -11.96 -14.44
N GLU A 140 18.86 -11.40 -15.54
CA GLU A 140 19.55 -11.21 -16.80
C GLU A 140 19.94 -9.73 -16.94
N ILE A 141 21.22 -9.49 -17.20
CA ILE A 141 21.79 -8.15 -17.39
C ILE A 141 22.35 -8.09 -18.81
N LYS A 142 21.81 -7.18 -19.63
CA LYS A 142 22.25 -6.95 -21.01
C LYS A 142 22.80 -5.54 -21.16
N GLU A 143 24.04 -5.43 -21.59
CA GLU A 143 24.66 -4.15 -21.95
C GLU A 143 24.35 -3.83 -23.43
N GLU A 144 23.72 -2.69 -23.67
CA GLU A 144 23.46 -2.14 -25.02
C GLU A 144 24.13 -0.76 -25.12
N GLY A 145 25.39 -0.73 -25.54
CA GLY A 145 26.16 0.51 -25.67
C GLY A 145 26.45 1.14 -24.30
N SER A 146 25.89 2.33 -24.04
CA SER A 146 26.04 3.05 -22.75
C SER A 146 24.85 2.86 -21.80
N SER A 147 23.95 1.94 -22.13
CA SER A 147 22.75 1.66 -21.33
C SER A 147 22.68 0.19 -20.96
N THR A 148 22.19 -0.08 -19.76
CA THR A 148 22.01 -1.44 -19.26
C THR A 148 20.53 -1.76 -19.15
N PHE A 149 20.15 -2.93 -19.64
CA PHE A 149 18.83 -3.51 -19.46
C PHE A 149 18.89 -4.61 -18.42
N ILE A 150 18.05 -4.51 -17.39
CA ILE A 150 17.98 -5.51 -16.31
C ILE A 150 16.60 -6.13 -16.33
N LYS A 151 16.54 -7.46 -16.44
CA LYS A 151 15.31 -8.24 -16.33
C LYS A 151 15.51 -9.31 -15.27
N GLY A 152 14.49 -9.57 -14.47
CA GLY A 152 14.57 -10.63 -13.47
C GLY A 152 13.19 -11.13 -13.07
N LYS A 153 13.21 -12.19 -12.27
CA LYS A 153 12.03 -12.75 -11.63
C LYS A 153 12.21 -12.71 -10.12
N VAL A 154 11.11 -12.60 -9.40
CA VAL A 154 11.06 -12.66 -7.94
C VAL A 154 10.16 -13.83 -7.56
N ALA A 155 10.66 -14.69 -6.67
CA ALA A 155 9.89 -15.76 -6.06
C ALA A 155 9.26 -15.27 -4.76
N LEU A 156 7.97 -15.53 -4.59
CA LEU A 156 7.21 -15.15 -3.40
C LEU A 156 6.80 -16.39 -2.61
N ASN A 157 6.67 -16.21 -1.30
CA ASN A 157 6.03 -17.17 -0.43
C ASN A 157 4.55 -17.33 -0.80
N SER A 158 3.97 -18.49 -0.48
CA SER A 158 2.58 -18.80 -0.83
C SER A 158 1.60 -17.82 -0.18
N GLY A 159 0.64 -17.31 -0.95
CA GLY A 159 -0.42 -16.42 -0.46
C GLY A 159 -0.16 -14.93 -0.65
N TYR A 160 0.95 -14.54 -1.31
CA TYR A 160 1.25 -13.15 -1.65
C TYR A 160 1.10 -12.89 -3.16
N VAL A 161 0.69 -11.67 -3.51
CA VAL A 161 0.48 -11.25 -4.89
C VAL A 161 1.70 -10.44 -5.37
N PRO A 162 2.40 -10.85 -6.45
CA PRO A 162 3.61 -10.16 -6.88
C PRO A 162 3.39 -8.71 -7.35
N SER A 163 2.22 -8.40 -7.92
CA SER A 163 1.89 -7.07 -8.45
C SER A 163 1.80 -5.96 -7.41
N ASP A 164 1.80 -6.33 -6.13
CA ASP A 164 1.75 -5.39 -5.03
C ASP A 164 3.12 -4.78 -4.68
N TYR A 165 4.17 -5.21 -5.38
CA TYR A 165 5.55 -4.84 -5.15
C TYR A 165 6.18 -4.17 -6.37
N VAL A 166 7.21 -3.38 -6.10
CA VAL A 166 8.02 -2.68 -7.12
C VAL A 166 9.49 -2.90 -6.88
N VAL A 167 10.26 -2.86 -7.96
CA VAL A 167 11.72 -2.97 -7.94
C VAL A 167 12.33 -1.61 -8.27
N SER A 168 13.26 -1.16 -7.43
CA SER A 168 14.04 0.06 -7.64
C SER A 168 15.52 -0.27 -7.70
N LEU A 169 16.25 0.45 -8.54
CA LEU A 169 17.69 0.31 -8.70
C LEU A 169 18.43 1.43 -7.97
N TYR A 170 19.30 1.06 -7.04
CA TYR A 170 20.23 1.96 -6.38
C TYR A 170 21.62 1.74 -6.93
N SER A 171 22.28 2.81 -7.37
CA SER A 171 23.68 2.75 -7.79
C SER A 171 24.48 3.79 -7.04
N MET A 172 25.71 3.45 -6.68
CA MET A 172 26.64 4.41 -6.10
C MET A 172 26.98 5.50 -7.14
N ASN A 173 26.81 6.76 -6.76
CA ASN A 173 27.37 7.88 -7.46
C ASN A 173 28.85 8.00 -7.10
N THR A 174 29.73 7.88 -8.09
CA THR A 174 31.19 7.88 -7.89
C THR A 174 31.72 9.22 -7.38
N ASP A 175 31.02 10.31 -7.66
CA ASP A 175 31.46 11.66 -7.32
C ASP A 175 31.08 12.04 -5.89
N THR A 176 29.90 11.60 -5.42
CA THR A 176 29.40 11.91 -4.07
C THR A 176 29.64 10.79 -3.05
N GLY A 177 29.86 9.56 -3.53
CA GLY A 177 29.94 8.37 -2.68
C GLY A 177 28.60 7.92 -2.11
N GLU A 178 27.48 8.52 -2.52
CA GLU A 178 26.14 8.18 -2.09
C GLU A 178 25.45 7.24 -3.08
N TYR A 179 24.61 6.35 -2.58
CA TYR A 179 23.68 5.55 -3.38
C TYR A 179 22.43 6.35 -3.70
N GLU A 180 22.12 6.45 -4.98
CA GLU A 180 20.96 7.19 -5.48
C GLU A 180 20.09 6.26 -6.33
N TYR A 181 18.78 6.52 -6.35
CA TYR A 181 17.88 5.83 -7.27
C TYR A 181 18.26 6.20 -8.70
N ARG A 182 18.36 5.19 -9.57
CA ARG A 182 18.52 5.42 -11.00
C ARG A 182 17.16 5.47 -11.66
N TYR A 183 16.98 6.47 -12.53
CA TYR A 183 15.76 6.58 -13.32
C TYR A 183 15.69 5.47 -14.37
N VAL A 184 14.55 4.82 -14.41
CA VAL A 184 14.18 3.70 -15.27
C VAL A 184 13.20 4.24 -16.32
N GLY A 185 13.73 4.83 -17.41
CA GLY A 185 12.92 5.48 -18.44
C GLY A 185 12.52 6.93 -18.13
N LEU A 186 11.35 7.38 -18.63
CA LEU A 186 10.85 8.77 -18.50
C LEU A 186 10.46 9.10 -17.05
N ASN A 187 11.42 9.56 -16.25
CA ASN A 187 11.24 10.05 -14.87
C ASN A 187 10.65 9.03 -13.87
N LYS A 188 10.65 7.73 -14.19
CA LYS A 188 10.28 6.68 -13.23
C LYS A 188 11.52 6.21 -12.48
N THR A 189 11.38 5.90 -11.21
CA THR A 189 12.50 5.46 -10.33
C THR A 189 12.38 3.99 -9.93
N SER A 190 11.24 3.37 -10.29
CA SER A 190 10.87 2.00 -9.98
C SER A 190 10.23 1.33 -11.21
N SER A 191 10.14 0.01 -11.19
CA SER A 191 9.38 -0.77 -12.15
C SER A 191 8.49 -1.78 -11.42
N ASN A 192 7.26 -1.93 -11.93
CA ASN A 192 6.28 -2.85 -11.36
C ASN A 192 6.69 -4.30 -11.61
N ILE A 193 6.39 -5.16 -10.64
CA ILE A 193 6.45 -6.61 -10.83
C ILE A 193 5.11 -7.07 -11.42
N ASN A 194 5.15 -7.92 -12.45
CA ASN A 194 3.93 -8.46 -13.04
C ASN A 194 3.35 -9.61 -12.20
N ALA A 195 2.16 -10.11 -12.55
CA ALA A 195 1.50 -11.18 -11.81
C ALA A 195 2.31 -12.49 -11.73
N ASP A 196 3.21 -12.72 -12.69
CA ASP A 196 4.09 -13.91 -12.74
C ASP A 196 5.41 -13.72 -11.97
N GLY A 197 5.61 -12.57 -11.31
CA GLY A 197 6.81 -12.23 -10.56
C GLY A 197 7.94 -11.64 -11.40
N TRP A 198 7.74 -11.38 -12.69
CA TRP A 198 8.75 -10.78 -13.57
C TRP A 198 8.76 -9.27 -13.48
N PHE A 199 9.96 -8.69 -13.54
CA PHE A 199 10.18 -7.26 -13.66
C PHE A 199 11.19 -6.95 -14.77
N SER A 200 11.13 -5.72 -15.27
CA SER A 200 12.09 -5.20 -16.25
C SER A 200 12.41 -3.74 -15.98
N LEU A 201 13.69 -3.41 -15.89
CA LEU A 201 14.21 -2.07 -15.77
C LEU A 201 14.79 -1.61 -17.12
N PRO A 202 14.01 -0.87 -17.93
CA PRO A 202 14.49 -0.38 -19.21
C PRO A 202 15.63 0.64 -19.10
N LYS A 203 16.70 0.39 -19.88
CA LYS A 203 17.79 1.29 -20.28
C LYS A 203 18.22 2.30 -19.21
N VAL A 204 18.93 1.78 -18.22
CA VAL A 204 19.54 2.61 -17.18
C VAL A 204 20.95 3.00 -17.62
N LYS A 205 21.28 4.29 -17.54
CA LYS A 205 22.65 4.78 -17.77
C LYS A 205 23.48 4.52 -16.52
N VAL A 206 24.22 3.43 -16.51
CA VAL A 206 25.18 3.08 -15.46
C VAL A 206 26.41 2.53 -16.14
N ASP A 207 27.58 3.01 -15.75
CA ASP A 207 28.85 2.45 -16.20
C ASP A 207 29.10 1.08 -15.54
N SER A 208 30.02 0.29 -16.10
CA SER A 208 30.31 -1.06 -15.61
C SER A 208 30.77 -1.08 -14.14
N GLN A 209 31.52 -0.04 -13.71
CA GLN A 209 31.93 0.13 -12.31
C GLN A 209 30.76 0.50 -11.39
N GLY A 210 29.85 1.37 -11.84
CA GLY A 210 28.61 1.69 -11.12
C GLY A 210 27.69 0.49 -11.00
N LEU A 211 27.67 -0.42 -11.98
CA LEU A 211 26.84 -1.62 -11.94
C LEU A 211 27.31 -2.62 -10.88
N GLN A 212 28.63 -2.77 -10.69
CA GLN A 212 29.20 -3.58 -9.60
C GLN A 212 28.84 -3.03 -8.21
N LYS A 213 28.59 -1.72 -8.12
CA LYS A 213 28.14 -1.03 -6.90
C LYS A 213 26.66 -0.67 -6.98
N SER A 214 25.86 -1.56 -7.57
CA SER A 214 24.42 -1.41 -7.66
C SER A 214 23.67 -2.49 -6.90
N TYR A 215 22.51 -2.09 -6.40
CA TYR A 215 21.60 -2.91 -5.60
C TYR A 215 20.20 -2.83 -6.19
N LEU A 216 19.53 -3.96 -6.31
CA LEU A 216 18.09 -4.02 -6.51
C LEU A 216 17.42 -4.02 -5.14
N ALA A 217 16.42 -3.17 -4.97
CA ALA A 217 15.61 -3.13 -3.77
C ALA A 217 14.13 -3.32 -4.13
N ILE A 218 13.47 -4.28 -3.49
CA ILE A 218 12.03 -4.49 -3.59
C ILE A 218 11.34 -3.75 -2.46
N TYR A 219 10.35 -2.95 -2.83
CA TYR A 219 9.45 -2.27 -1.92
C TYR A 219 8.00 -2.63 -2.23
N ARG A 220 7.08 -2.25 -1.35
CA ARG A 220 5.65 -2.29 -1.68
C ARG A 220 5.32 -1.11 -2.57
N LEU A 221 4.42 -1.33 -3.52
CA LEU A 221 3.91 -0.26 -4.38
C LEU A 221 3.29 0.88 -3.57
N SER A 222 2.64 0.57 -2.45
CA SER A 222 2.05 1.56 -1.54
C SER A 222 3.07 2.50 -0.90
N ASP A 223 4.33 2.10 -0.81
CA ASP A 223 5.41 2.88 -0.18
C ASP A 223 6.05 3.89 -1.19
N GLU A 224 5.64 3.90 -2.46
CA GLU A 224 6.19 4.79 -3.51
C GLU A 224 5.78 6.28 -3.33
N GLY A 225 4.70 6.55 -2.59
CA GLY A 225 4.35 7.88 -2.08
C GLY A 225 3.92 8.94 -3.12
N LYS A 226 2.60 9.21 -3.19
CA LYS A 226 2.03 10.51 -3.62
C LYS A 226 1.40 11.31 -2.47
N TYR A 227 1.17 10.71 -1.30
CA TYR A 227 0.60 11.37 -0.12
C TYR A 227 1.16 10.76 1.18
N MET A 228 1.01 11.49 2.29
CA MET A 228 1.67 11.30 3.59
C MET A 228 2.01 9.84 3.95
N GLY A 229 3.26 9.45 3.69
CA GLY A 229 3.81 8.14 3.97
C GLY A 229 5.33 8.13 3.80
N THR A 230 6.00 7.13 4.37
CA THR A 230 7.44 6.89 4.20
C THR A 230 7.76 6.61 2.73
N VAL A 231 8.31 7.62 2.04
CA VAL A 231 8.78 7.54 0.65
C VAL A 231 10.05 6.70 0.58
N PHE A 232 10.27 6.02 -0.55
CA PHE A 232 11.55 5.37 -0.84
C PHE A 232 12.71 6.32 -0.56
N PRO A 233 13.76 5.87 0.14
CA PRO A 233 14.88 6.72 0.44
C PRO A 233 15.57 7.10 -0.87
N ASN A 234 15.66 8.41 -1.11
CA ASN A 234 16.16 8.97 -2.35
C ASN A 234 17.70 8.95 -2.43
N LYS A 235 18.36 9.16 -1.30
CA LYS A 235 19.81 9.16 -1.18
C LYS A 235 20.20 8.37 0.05
N LEU A 236 21.24 7.56 -0.06
CA LEU A 236 21.70 6.68 1.00
C LEU A 236 23.22 6.67 1.05
N THR A 237 23.79 6.72 2.24
CA THR A 237 25.24 6.56 2.42
C THR A 237 25.68 5.10 2.41
N GLN A 238 24.75 4.17 2.64
CA GLN A 238 24.98 2.73 2.63
C GLN A 238 23.70 1.98 2.27
N VAL A 239 23.86 0.76 1.73
CA VAL A 239 22.77 -0.14 1.36
C VAL A 239 23.09 -1.54 1.88
N PRO A 240 22.20 -2.22 2.64
CA PRO A 240 20.93 -1.71 3.15
C PRO A 240 21.11 -0.58 4.19
N SER A 241 20.09 0.26 4.32
CA SER A 241 20.05 1.37 5.27
C SER A 241 18.94 1.17 6.31
N ALA A 242 19.03 1.88 7.44
CA ALA A 242 17.99 1.82 8.47
C ALA A 242 16.61 2.25 7.96
N SER A 243 16.53 3.12 6.94
CA SER A 243 15.26 3.49 6.30
C SER A 243 14.69 2.36 5.45
N MET A 244 15.54 1.63 4.70
CA MET A 244 15.14 0.43 3.96
C MET A 244 14.67 -0.69 4.89
N GLU A 245 15.37 -0.90 6.01
CA GLU A 245 15.00 -1.90 7.02
C GLU A 245 13.66 -1.59 7.67
N ARG A 246 13.36 -0.31 7.96
CA ARG A 246 12.04 0.09 8.49
C ARG A 246 10.91 -0.27 7.54
N LEU A 247 11.14 -0.07 6.24
CA LEU A 247 10.22 -0.46 5.17
C LEU A 247 10.15 -1.98 4.95
N GLY A 248 11.10 -2.75 5.52
CA GLY A 248 11.24 -4.18 5.30
C GLY A 248 11.60 -4.53 3.85
N ALA A 249 12.36 -3.65 3.20
CA ALA A 249 12.78 -3.82 1.82
C ALA A 249 13.71 -5.03 1.69
N VAL A 250 13.54 -5.80 0.61
CA VAL A 250 14.49 -6.88 0.27
C VAL A 250 15.50 -6.32 -0.72
N VAL A 251 16.78 -6.48 -0.40
CA VAL A 251 17.86 -5.87 -1.14
C VAL A 251 18.80 -6.95 -1.66
N GLU A 252 19.13 -6.91 -2.95
CA GLU A 252 20.07 -7.83 -3.59
C GLU A 252 21.17 -7.06 -4.33
N ARG A 253 22.41 -7.54 -4.24
CA ARG A 253 23.54 -6.96 -4.97
C ARG A 253 23.57 -7.46 -6.41
N LEU A 254 23.76 -6.56 -7.36
CA LEU A 254 23.82 -6.91 -8.77
C LEU A 254 25.12 -7.58 -9.18
N ASP A 255 26.22 -7.36 -8.45
CA ASP A 255 27.53 -7.96 -8.72
C ASP A 255 27.50 -9.50 -8.76
N LYS A 256 26.68 -10.14 -7.92
CA LYS A 256 26.49 -11.59 -7.91
C LYS A 256 25.94 -12.17 -9.22
N TRP A 257 25.26 -11.37 -10.02
CA TRP A 257 24.60 -11.80 -11.26
C TRP A 257 25.40 -11.43 -12.51
N LEU A 258 26.46 -10.63 -12.36
CA LEU A 258 27.38 -10.29 -13.43
C LEU A 258 28.36 -11.41 -13.76
N THR A 259 28.68 -12.29 -12.80
CA THR A 259 29.61 -13.41 -12.99
C THR A 259 28.96 -14.69 -13.53
N ASN A 260 27.63 -14.72 -13.61
CA ASN A 260 26.85 -15.89 -14.02
C ASN A 260 26.28 -15.79 -15.45
N ASN A 261 26.62 -14.72 -16.18
CA ASN A 261 26.36 -14.53 -17.62
C ASN A 261 27.69 -14.35 -18.35
#